data_AF-A0A2V8KF36-F1
#
_entry.id   AF-A0A2V8KF36-F1
#
_cell.length_a   1.000
_cell.length_b   1.000
_cell.length_c   1.000
_cell.angle_alpha   90.00
_cell.angle_beta   90.00
_cell.angle_gamma   90.00
#
_symmetry.space_group_name_H-M   'P 1'
#
loop_
_entity.id
_entity.type
_entity.pdbx_description
1 polymer ?
#
loop_
_entity_poly.entity_id
_entity_poly.type
_entity_poly.pdbx_seq_one_letter_code
_entity_poly.pdbx_strand_id
1 'polypeptide(L)'
;MRKKHPGRRIACAALTVLTMMIATVAVAQAPAPPQAPQPPEPKIPPTLVPSYVVDLMTAEGIGAFEGRWKTMEAKIVEGPALPNAMPGYKTSYDITPHAGEAGFDDSSWPAIEAKGLTDRRGGGKVSFFWFRTNLTIPAKIGNFETAGAKAVLTAYVDDYAEV
;
A
#
# COMPACT_ATOMS: atom_id res chain seq x y z
N MET A 1 58.56 7.51 65.49
CA MET A 1 60.04 7.62 65.47
C MET A 1 60.46 8.51 64.31
N ARG A 2 61.23 9.56 64.61
CA ARG A 2 61.84 10.55 63.70
C ARG A 2 62.67 9.91 62.58
N LYS A 3 62.63 10.52 61.39
CA LYS A 3 63.79 10.86 60.52
C LYS A 3 63.25 11.70 59.35
N LYS A 4 63.20 13.03 59.47
CA LYS A 4 64.18 14.02 58.96
C LYS A 4 64.73 13.71 57.54
N HIS A 5 64.34 14.59 56.62
CA HIS A 5 64.98 15.16 55.40
C HIS A 5 66.52 15.00 55.31
N PRO A 6 67.22 15.27 54.17
CA PRO A 6 66.87 16.09 52.98
C PRO A 6 67.31 15.44 51.64
N GLY A 7 66.78 15.83 50.46
CA GLY A 7 67.19 17.01 49.69
C GLY A 7 68.39 16.72 48.78
N ARG A 8 68.20 16.79 47.45
CA ARG A 8 69.12 17.51 46.53
C ARG A 8 68.51 17.67 45.14
N ARG A 9 68.61 18.91 44.66
CA ARG A 9 68.23 19.43 43.35
C ARG A 9 69.30 19.07 42.32
N ILE A 10 68.92 18.67 41.10
CA ILE A 10 69.59 18.93 39.79
C ILE A 10 68.48 18.73 38.72
N ALA A 11 67.81 19.77 38.22
CA ALA A 11 68.15 20.61 37.05
C ALA A 11 68.26 19.84 35.71
N CYS A 12 67.33 20.14 34.79
CA CYS A 12 67.38 20.22 33.31
C CYS A 12 68.35 19.29 32.55
N ALA A 13 68.02 18.68 31.40
CA ALA A 13 66.88 18.70 30.51
C ALA A 13 67.16 17.62 29.44
N ALA A 14 66.11 17.00 28.90
CA ALA A 14 66.06 16.57 27.49
C ALA A 14 64.66 16.02 27.22
N LEU A 15 63.84 16.84 26.56
CA LEU A 15 62.52 16.47 26.07
C LEU A 15 62.71 15.59 24.82
N THR A 16 62.58 14.27 24.95
CA THR A 16 62.39 13.38 23.80
C THR A 16 60.91 13.08 23.67
N VAL A 17 60.28 13.71 22.68
CA VAL A 17 58.91 13.40 22.25
C VAL A 17 58.89 11.97 21.72
N LEU A 18 58.27 11.06 22.46
CA LEU A 18 58.01 9.70 21.99
C LEU A 18 56.71 9.74 21.18
N THR A 19 56.82 9.73 19.85
CA THR A 19 55.69 9.66 18.93
C THR A 19 55.02 8.30 19.08
N MET A 20 53.89 8.24 19.79
CA MET A 20 53.09 7.03 19.94
C MET A 20 52.33 6.80 18.63
N MET A 21 52.80 5.89 17.78
CA MET A 21 52.05 5.44 16.61
C MET A 21 50.82 4.67 17.09
N ILE A 22 49.65 5.30 17.00
CA ILE A 22 48.36 4.60 17.15
C ILE A 22 48.16 3.80 15.86
N ALA A 23 48.37 2.49 15.92
CA ALA A 23 48.01 1.60 14.84
C ALA A 23 46.48 1.62 14.69
N THR A 24 45.99 2.22 13.60
CA THR A 24 44.60 2.12 13.18
C THR A 24 44.32 0.67 12.80
N VAL A 25 43.67 -0.07 13.67
CA VAL A 25 43.11 -1.39 13.32
C VAL A 25 41.90 -1.11 12.42
N ALA A 26 42.06 -1.30 11.12
CA ALA A 26 40.95 -1.28 10.19
C ALA A 26 40.05 -2.49 10.48
N VAL A 27 38.97 -2.28 11.23
CA VAL A 27 37.89 -3.26 11.30
C VAL A 27 37.20 -3.22 9.94
N ALA A 28 37.42 -4.25 9.12
CA ALA A 28 36.65 -4.44 7.90
C ALA A 28 35.18 -4.62 8.30
N GLN A 29 34.35 -3.62 8.04
CA GLN A 29 32.90 -3.77 8.14
C GLN A 29 32.48 -4.78 7.07
N ALA A 30 31.93 -5.92 7.50
CA ALA A 30 31.27 -6.83 6.58
C ALA A 30 30.18 -6.05 5.81
N PRO A 31 30.04 -6.26 4.49
CA PRO A 31 28.99 -5.59 3.73
C PRO A 31 27.64 -5.89 4.37
N ALA A 32 26.82 -4.85 4.53
CA ALA A 32 25.47 -5.01 5.05
C ALA A 32 24.71 -6.02 4.17
N PRO A 33 23.93 -6.95 4.77
CA PRO A 33 23.10 -7.85 3.99
C PRO A 33 22.17 -7.03 3.07
N PRO A 34 21.85 -7.53 1.87
CA PRO A 34 20.93 -6.85 0.97
C PRO A 34 19.64 -6.49 1.71
N GLN A 35 19.28 -5.21 1.72
CA GLN A 35 18.00 -4.79 2.28
C GLN A 35 16.88 -5.53 1.54
N ALA A 36 16.05 -6.25 2.30
CA ALA A 36 14.81 -6.80 1.78
C ALA A 36 14.01 -5.65 1.12
N PRO A 37 13.35 -5.89 -0.03
CA PRO A 37 12.51 -4.89 -0.66
C PRO A 37 11.58 -4.26 0.38
N GLN A 38 11.69 -2.95 0.57
CA GLN A 38 10.75 -2.23 1.42
C GLN A 38 9.35 -2.41 0.80
N PRO A 39 8.32 -2.73 1.60
CA PRO A 39 6.95 -2.68 1.11
C PRO A 39 6.68 -1.31 0.47
N PRO A 40 5.92 -1.24 -0.64
CA PRO A 40 5.57 0.04 -1.23
C PRO A 40 4.89 0.92 -0.17
N GLU A 41 5.24 2.21 -0.15
CA GLU A 41 4.63 3.15 0.78
C GLU A 41 3.09 3.16 0.59
N PRO A 42 2.31 3.23 1.68
CA PRO A 42 0.87 3.35 1.58
C PRO A 42 0.47 4.54 0.71
N LYS A 43 -0.41 4.32 -0.27
CA LYS A 43 -0.97 5.39 -1.10
C LYS A 43 -2.02 6.14 -0.28
N ILE A 44 -1.63 7.28 0.29
CA ILE A 44 -2.55 8.14 1.05
C ILE A 44 -3.19 9.15 0.08
N PRO A 45 -4.54 9.20 -0.05
CA PRO A 45 -5.19 10.21 -0.86
C PRO A 45 -5.00 11.61 -0.23
N PRO A 46 -4.91 12.69 -1.03
CA PRO A 46 -4.87 14.04 -0.49
C PRO A 46 -6.09 14.34 0.39
N THR A 47 -5.88 15.01 1.51
CA THR A 47 -6.94 15.46 2.42
C THR A 47 -7.49 16.85 2.07
N LEU A 48 -7.09 17.40 0.91
CA LEU A 48 -7.52 18.70 0.42
C LEU A 48 -8.94 18.61 -0.15
N VAL A 49 -9.64 19.75 -0.20
CA VAL A 49 -10.91 19.84 -0.92
C VAL A 49 -10.67 19.56 -2.41
N PRO A 50 -11.41 18.64 -3.04
CA PRO A 50 -11.26 18.38 -4.48
C PRO A 50 -11.54 19.65 -5.30
N SER A 51 -10.67 19.95 -6.27
CA SER A 51 -10.89 21.07 -7.20
C SER A 51 -12.01 20.80 -8.21
N TYR A 52 -12.34 19.53 -8.43
CA TYR A 52 -13.43 19.08 -9.28
C TYR A 52 -13.92 17.71 -8.80
N VAL A 53 -15.24 17.48 -8.81
CA VAL A 53 -15.86 16.22 -8.39
C VAL A 53 -16.77 15.73 -9.50
N VAL A 54 -16.69 14.44 -9.80
CA VAL A 54 -17.57 13.75 -10.74
C VAL A 54 -18.27 12.62 -10.00
N ASP A 55 -19.59 12.57 -10.13
CA ASP A 55 -20.39 11.47 -9.59
C ASP A 55 -20.48 10.32 -10.62
N LEU A 56 -19.73 9.24 -10.38
CA LEU A 56 -19.72 8.05 -11.24
C LEU A 56 -21.03 7.22 -11.18
N MET A 57 -21.96 7.58 -10.30
CA MET A 57 -23.31 6.99 -10.21
C MET A 57 -24.31 7.69 -11.14
N THR A 58 -23.88 8.74 -11.87
CA THR A 58 -24.66 9.40 -12.92
C THR A 58 -24.21 8.97 -14.31
N ALA A 59 -25.11 9.07 -15.30
CA ALA A 59 -24.80 8.73 -16.68
C ALA A 59 -23.76 9.71 -17.26
N GLU A 60 -23.87 10.99 -16.92
CA GLU A 60 -22.94 12.05 -17.31
C GLU A 60 -21.56 11.83 -16.71
N GLY A 61 -21.51 11.50 -15.42
CA GLY A 61 -20.25 11.33 -14.71
C GLY A 61 -19.45 10.12 -15.15
N ILE A 62 -20.08 8.94 -15.30
CA ILE A 62 -19.39 7.78 -15.84
C ILE A 62 -19.03 7.97 -17.32
N GLY A 63 -19.91 8.62 -18.08
CA GLY A 63 -19.71 8.92 -19.50
C GLY A 63 -18.54 9.86 -19.76
N ALA A 64 -18.24 10.78 -18.82
CA ALA A 64 -17.07 11.67 -18.91
C ALA A 64 -15.73 10.91 -18.95
N PHE A 65 -15.69 9.67 -18.48
CA PHE A 65 -14.51 8.81 -18.47
C PHE A 65 -14.58 7.67 -19.50
N GLU A 66 -15.52 7.74 -20.45
CA GLU A 66 -15.83 6.66 -21.39
C GLU A 66 -16.19 5.34 -20.67
N GLY A 67 -16.61 5.45 -19.41
CA GLY A 67 -16.82 4.33 -18.53
C GLY A 67 -18.16 3.65 -18.76
N ARG A 68 -18.22 2.38 -18.36
CA ARG A 68 -19.46 1.62 -18.25
C ARG A 68 -19.36 0.66 -17.08
N TRP A 69 -20.39 0.63 -16.25
CA TRP A 69 -20.45 -0.29 -15.13
C TRP A 69 -20.87 -1.68 -15.60
N LYS A 70 -20.18 -2.68 -15.06
CA LYS A 70 -20.56 -4.09 -15.15
C LYS A 70 -20.62 -4.66 -13.74
N THR A 71 -21.44 -5.70 -13.57
CA THR A 71 -21.54 -6.38 -12.29
C THR A 71 -21.66 -7.87 -12.46
N MET A 72 -21.13 -8.60 -11.49
CA MET A 72 -21.29 -10.03 -11.37
C MET A 72 -21.38 -10.40 -9.90
N GLU A 73 -22.26 -11.35 -9.58
CA GLU A 73 -22.29 -11.93 -8.25
C GLU A 73 -21.10 -12.88 -8.07
N ALA A 74 -20.33 -12.69 -7.00
CA ALA A 74 -19.33 -13.65 -6.60
C ALA A 74 -19.99 -14.73 -5.73
N LYS A 75 -19.73 -15.99 -6.06
CA LYS A 75 -20.26 -17.14 -5.33
C LYS A 75 -19.25 -17.65 -4.34
N ILE A 76 -19.71 -17.93 -3.12
CA ILE A 76 -18.90 -18.67 -2.15
C ILE A 76 -18.74 -20.10 -2.66
N VAL A 77 -17.49 -20.56 -2.71
CA VAL A 77 -17.13 -21.93 -3.05
C VAL A 77 -16.37 -22.55 -1.89
N GLU A 78 -16.61 -23.83 -1.64
CA GLU A 78 -15.88 -24.59 -0.62
C GLU A 78 -14.58 -25.13 -1.21
N GLY A 79 -13.49 -24.95 -0.48
CA GLY A 79 -12.14 -25.36 -0.85
C GLY A 79 -11.46 -26.21 0.23
N PRO A 80 -10.29 -26.78 -0.06
CA PRO A 80 -9.52 -27.50 0.95
C PRO A 80 -9.06 -26.53 2.04
N ALA A 81 -9.06 -27.00 3.29
CA ALA A 81 -8.44 -26.25 4.36
C ALA A 81 -6.95 -25.97 4.05
N LEU A 82 -6.42 -24.86 4.57
CA LEU A 82 -5.00 -24.55 4.46
C LEU A 82 -4.15 -25.67 5.08
N PRO A 83 -2.92 -25.91 4.58
CA PRO A 83 -2.04 -26.99 5.08
C PRO A 83 -1.79 -26.97 6.60
N ASN A 84 -1.90 -25.81 7.23
CA ASN A 84 -1.71 -25.57 8.66
C ASN A 84 -2.99 -25.05 9.35
N ALA A 85 -4.16 -25.40 8.83
CA ALA A 85 -5.43 -25.00 9.43
C ALA A 85 -5.56 -25.52 10.88
N MET A 86 -6.30 -24.76 11.70
CA MET A 86 -6.58 -25.12 13.08
C MET A 86 -7.32 -26.47 13.17
N PRO A 87 -7.11 -27.26 14.24
CA PRO A 87 -7.85 -28.50 14.44
C PRO A 87 -9.37 -28.27 14.35
N GLY A 88 -10.05 -29.09 13.56
CA GLY A 88 -11.51 -28.99 13.34
C GLY A 88 -11.92 -28.30 12.04
N TYR A 89 -11.03 -27.53 11.39
CA TYR A 89 -11.28 -26.92 10.08
C TYR A 89 -10.89 -27.87 8.96
N LYS A 90 -11.87 -28.60 8.42
CA LYS A 90 -11.66 -29.59 7.34
C LYS A 90 -11.69 -28.97 5.95
N THR A 91 -12.38 -27.85 5.81
CA THR A 91 -12.53 -27.08 4.57
C THR A 91 -12.36 -25.60 4.83
N SER A 92 -12.16 -24.84 3.77
CA SER A 92 -12.20 -23.38 3.75
C SER A 92 -13.28 -22.91 2.77
N TYR A 93 -13.50 -21.60 2.75
CA TYR A 93 -14.36 -20.98 1.75
C TYR A 93 -13.57 -19.91 1.00
N ASP A 94 -13.87 -19.80 -0.28
CA ASP A 94 -13.34 -18.79 -1.18
C ASP A 94 -14.50 -18.19 -1.99
N ILE A 95 -14.23 -17.20 -2.82
CA ILE A 95 -15.21 -16.63 -3.76
C ILE A 95 -14.79 -16.90 -5.21
N THR A 96 -15.76 -17.00 -6.11
CA THR A 96 -15.51 -17.01 -7.56
C THR A 96 -16.51 -16.12 -8.29
N PRO A 97 -16.09 -15.29 -9.26
CA PRO A 97 -14.71 -15.11 -9.71
C PRO A 97 -13.87 -14.22 -8.76
N HIS A 98 -12.54 -14.32 -8.85
CA HIS A 98 -11.60 -13.35 -8.28
C HIS A 98 -11.36 -12.24 -9.31
N ALA A 99 -12.12 -11.16 -9.22
CA ALA A 99 -12.09 -10.09 -10.20
C ALA A 99 -11.48 -8.79 -9.64
N GLY A 100 -10.58 -8.88 -8.66
CA GLY A 100 -9.79 -7.73 -8.17
C GLY A 100 -8.52 -7.49 -8.98
N GLU A 101 -8.07 -8.49 -9.74
CA GLU A 101 -6.82 -8.41 -10.47
C GLU A 101 -6.90 -7.51 -11.71
N ALA A 102 -5.79 -6.85 -12.01
CA ALA A 102 -5.62 -6.12 -13.25
C ALA A 102 -5.68 -7.08 -14.45
N GLY A 103 -6.42 -6.72 -15.49
CA GLY A 103 -6.54 -7.53 -16.70
C GLY A 103 -7.54 -8.70 -16.63
N PHE A 104 -8.28 -8.86 -15.52
CA PHE A 104 -9.40 -9.81 -15.47
C PHE A 104 -10.39 -9.56 -16.62
N ASP A 105 -10.73 -10.62 -17.36
CA ASP A 105 -11.67 -10.56 -18.48
C ASP A 105 -13.12 -10.55 -17.99
N ASP A 106 -13.71 -9.35 -17.95
CA ASP A 106 -15.12 -9.13 -17.64
C ASP A 106 -15.97 -8.87 -18.91
N SER A 107 -15.49 -9.22 -20.09
CA SER A 107 -16.18 -8.94 -21.37
C SER A 107 -17.58 -9.52 -21.44
N SER A 108 -17.81 -10.66 -20.78
CA SER A 108 -19.10 -11.35 -20.73
C SER A 108 -20.06 -10.85 -19.64
N TRP A 109 -19.60 -9.96 -18.75
CA TRP A 109 -20.39 -9.55 -17.60
C TRP A 109 -21.56 -8.65 -17.99
N PRO A 110 -22.73 -8.79 -17.34
CA PRO A 110 -23.85 -7.89 -17.53
C PRO A 110 -23.45 -6.44 -17.23
N ALA A 111 -23.71 -5.57 -18.20
CA ALA A 111 -23.62 -4.14 -17.98
C ALA A 111 -24.83 -3.64 -17.17
N ILE A 112 -24.59 -2.63 -16.34
CA ILE A 112 -25.62 -1.91 -15.59
C ILE A 112 -25.52 -0.41 -15.88
N GLU A 113 -26.65 0.27 -15.76
CA GLU A 113 -26.66 1.74 -15.79
C GLU A 113 -26.05 2.29 -14.49
N ALA A 114 -25.52 3.51 -14.54
CA ALA A 114 -24.87 4.16 -13.39
C ALA A 114 -25.79 4.25 -12.16
N LYS A 115 -27.06 4.66 -12.37
CA LYS A 115 -28.07 4.68 -11.29
C LYS A 115 -28.33 3.31 -10.68
N GLY A 116 -28.12 2.26 -11.47
CA GLY A 116 -28.32 0.88 -11.07
C GLY A 116 -27.31 0.41 -10.02
N LEU A 117 -26.23 1.15 -9.75
CA LEU A 117 -25.32 0.85 -8.64
C LEU A 117 -26.03 0.82 -7.28
N THR A 118 -27.13 1.56 -7.13
CA THR A 118 -27.94 1.59 -5.90
C THR A 118 -29.01 0.50 -5.81
N ASP A 119 -29.21 -0.26 -6.88
CA ASP A 119 -30.22 -1.31 -6.88
C ASP A 119 -29.91 -2.36 -5.81
N ARG A 120 -30.96 -2.81 -5.13
CA ARG A 120 -30.86 -3.92 -4.18
C ARG A 120 -30.49 -5.19 -4.92
N ARG A 121 -29.41 -5.85 -4.49
CA ARG A 121 -28.90 -7.10 -5.05
C ARG A 121 -28.75 -8.17 -3.97
N GLY A 122 -28.76 -9.42 -4.40
CA GLY A 122 -28.60 -10.58 -3.52
C GLY A 122 -29.91 -11.08 -2.89
N GLY A 123 -29.79 -12.17 -2.13
CA GLY A 123 -30.93 -12.90 -1.55
C GLY A 123 -31.27 -12.53 -0.10
N GLY A 124 -30.68 -11.48 0.46
CA GLY A 124 -30.95 -11.00 1.84
C GLY A 124 -30.16 -11.69 2.95
N LYS A 125 -29.17 -12.52 2.60
CA LYS A 125 -28.17 -13.08 3.53
C LYS A 125 -26.79 -12.66 3.05
N VAL A 126 -25.82 -13.57 3.04
CA VAL A 126 -24.49 -13.31 2.50
C VAL A 126 -24.58 -13.23 0.97
N SER A 127 -24.04 -12.17 0.40
CA SER A 127 -23.94 -11.98 -1.05
C SER A 127 -22.71 -11.13 -1.32
N PHE A 128 -21.92 -11.54 -2.29
CA PHE A 128 -20.74 -10.81 -2.73
C PHE A 128 -20.97 -10.36 -4.17
N PHE A 129 -20.65 -9.10 -4.46
CA PHE A 129 -20.81 -8.54 -5.79
C PHE A 129 -19.55 -7.82 -6.19
N TRP A 130 -19.14 -8.09 -7.42
CA TRP A 130 -18.16 -7.28 -8.12
C TRP A 130 -18.86 -6.17 -8.89
N PHE A 131 -18.27 -4.98 -8.81
CA PHE A 131 -18.60 -3.85 -9.67
C PHE A 131 -17.32 -3.44 -10.39
N ARG A 132 -17.35 -3.45 -11.72
CA ARG A 132 -16.17 -3.18 -12.54
C ARG A 132 -16.47 -2.11 -13.57
N THR A 133 -15.49 -1.26 -13.81
CA THR A 133 -15.49 -0.28 -14.88
C THR A 133 -14.05 0.10 -15.25
N ASN A 134 -13.84 0.51 -16.51
CA ASN A 134 -12.59 1.11 -16.95
C ASN A 134 -12.82 2.62 -17.09
N LEU A 135 -11.93 3.41 -16.51
CA LEU A 135 -12.01 4.88 -16.56
C LEU A 135 -10.81 5.40 -17.36
N THR A 136 -11.10 6.10 -18.46
CA THR A 136 -10.10 6.84 -19.22
C THR A 136 -10.15 8.30 -18.78
N ILE A 137 -9.06 8.83 -18.24
CA ILE A 137 -8.99 10.25 -17.86
C ILE A 137 -8.95 11.10 -19.15
N PRO A 138 -9.99 11.88 -19.46
CA PRO A 138 -10.01 12.72 -20.67
C PRO A 138 -9.10 13.94 -20.48
N ALA A 139 -8.80 14.67 -21.55
CA ALA A 139 -8.07 15.94 -21.43
C ALA A 139 -8.84 16.99 -20.62
N LYS A 140 -10.17 16.97 -20.68
CA LYS A 140 -11.07 17.88 -19.95
C LYS A 140 -12.34 17.18 -19.49
N ILE A 141 -12.89 17.65 -18.37
CA ILE A 141 -14.25 17.31 -17.92
C ILE A 141 -15.02 18.61 -17.73
N GLY A 142 -16.01 18.87 -18.59
CA GLY A 142 -16.61 20.20 -18.69
C GLY A 142 -15.56 21.27 -18.97
N ASN A 143 -15.40 22.22 -18.03
CA ASN A 143 -14.41 23.29 -18.11
C ASN A 143 -13.12 23.01 -17.30
N PHE A 144 -12.98 21.82 -16.72
CA PHE A 144 -11.83 21.46 -15.90
C PHE A 144 -10.76 20.74 -16.75
N GLU A 145 -9.54 21.29 -16.80
CA GLU A 145 -8.37 20.64 -17.39
C GLU A 145 -7.84 19.55 -16.44
N THR A 146 -7.67 18.32 -16.92
CA THR A 146 -7.18 17.21 -16.07
C THR A 146 -5.66 17.13 -16.00
N ALA A 147 -4.95 17.84 -16.89
CA ALA A 147 -3.49 17.82 -16.96
C ALA A 147 -2.87 18.27 -15.63
N GLY A 148 -2.00 17.42 -15.07
CA GLY A 148 -1.34 17.69 -13.78
C GLY A 148 -2.22 17.50 -12.54
N ALA A 149 -3.51 17.19 -12.71
CA ALA A 149 -4.40 16.88 -11.60
C ALA A 149 -4.09 15.48 -11.03
N LYS A 150 -4.43 15.28 -9.76
CA LYS A 150 -4.38 13.96 -9.11
C LYS A 150 -5.80 13.40 -9.04
N ALA A 151 -6.02 12.26 -9.69
CA ALA A 151 -7.28 11.53 -9.59
C ALA A 151 -7.37 10.80 -8.24
N VAL A 152 -8.54 10.86 -7.62
CA VAL A 152 -8.88 10.16 -6.37
C VAL A 152 -10.23 9.49 -6.60
N LEU A 153 -10.29 8.17 -6.41
CA LEU A 153 -11.54 7.43 -6.38
C LEU A 153 -12.05 7.41 -4.94
N THR A 154 -13.28 7.85 -4.74
CA THR A 154 -13.99 7.70 -3.47
C THR A 154 -15.10 6.68 -3.66
N ALA A 155 -15.09 5.63 -2.86
CA ALA A 155 -16.13 4.61 -2.84
C ALA A 155 -16.59 4.38 -1.39
N TYR A 156 -17.90 4.17 -1.21
CA TYR A 156 -18.47 3.72 0.05
C TYR A 156 -18.75 2.23 -0.09
N VAL A 157 -17.94 1.43 0.58
CA VAL A 157 -17.99 -0.03 0.55
C VAL A 157 -18.19 -0.56 1.96
N ASP A 158 -18.85 -1.71 2.07
CA ASP A 158 -19.11 -2.39 3.35
C ASP A 158 -17.83 -3.07 3.88
N ASP A 159 -17.83 -3.47 5.16
CA ASP A 159 -16.67 -3.86 5.96
C ASP A 159 -15.85 -5.07 5.42
N TYR A 160 -16.34 -5.76 4.39
CA TYR A 160 -15.66 -6.85 3.70
C TYR A 160 -15.56 -6.58 2.19
N ALA A 161 -14.78 -5.56 1.83
CA ALA A 161 -14.63 -5.12 0.45
C ALA A 161 -13.17 -4.99 0.02
N GLU A 162 -12.98 -5.12 -1.29
CA GLU A 162 -11.73 -4.84 -1.99
C GLU A 162 -12.00 -3.91 -3.18
N VAL A 163 -11.00 -3.07 -3.49
CA VAL A 163 -11.02 -2.06 -4.57
C VAL A 163 -9.71 -2.10 -5.32
#